data_AF-A0A819SFT1-F1
#
_entry.id   AF-A0A819SFT1-F1
#
_cell.length_a   1.000
_cell.length_b   1.000
_cell.length_c   1.000
_cell.angle_alpha   90.00
_cell.angle_beta   90.00
_cell.angle_gamma   90.00
#
_symmetry.space_group_name_H-M   'P 1'
#
loop_
_entity.id
_entity.type
_entity.pdbx_description
1 polymer ?
#
loop_
_entity_poly.entity_id
_entity_poly.type
_entity_poly.pdbx_seq_one_letter_code
_entity_poly.pdbx_strand_id
1 'polypeptide(L)'
;MGFTHVEMYGILGHTDRWEYGYQVSNYFTSCRFNGQCDDLKYLIDHLHQNNIGVILDWVPTHFKHYHFFHQYSTSLHEYDGTNLYASSPSQWWTLYFDFDKEETRRFLFVSALDFLDRLHFDGIRFDAVTQMIR
;
A
#
# COMPACT_ATOMS: atom_id res chain seq x y z
N MET A 1 7.20 -14.04 -24.20
CA MET A 1 6.25 -12.96 -23.86
C MET A 1 6.83 -11.58 -24.14
N GLY A 2 8.14 -11.32 -23.97
CA GLY A 2 8.77 -10.10 -24.49
C GLY A 2 8.40 -8.80 -23.75
N PHE A 3 7.78 -8.92 -22.57
CA PHE A 3 7.51 -7.78 -21.71
C PHE A 3 8.80 -7.23 -21.11
N THR A 4 8.86 -5.92 -20.92
CA THR A 4 10.00 -5.22 -20.29
C THR A 4 9.80 -5.01 -18.79
N HIS A 5 8.56 -5.08 -18.32
CA HIS A 5 8.20 -4.86 -16.92
C HIS A 5 7.08 -5.81 -16.48
N VAL A 6 6.99 -5.98 -15.16
CA VAL A 6 5.84 -6.57 -14.48
C VAL A 6 5.26 -5.56 -13.49
N GLU A 7 3.94 -5.42 -13.46
CA GLU A 7 3.24 -4.65 -12.44
C GLU A 7 2.64 -5.61 -11.40
N MET A 8 2.93 -5.35 -10.12
CA MET A 8 2.51 -6.20 -9.01
C MET A 8 1.47 -5.48 -8.15
N TYR A 9 0.30 -6.11 -8.01
CA TYR A 9 -0.76 -5.69 -7.11
C TYR A 9 -0.77 -6.54 -5.83
N GLY A 10 -1.41 -6.04 -4.78
CA GLY A 10 -1.54 -6.77 -3.52
C GLY A 10 -0.22 -7.03 -2.79
N ILE A 11 0.79 -6.20 -3.05
CA ILE A 11 2.06 -6.25 -2.32
C ILE A 11 1.94 -5.55 -0.98
N LEU A 12 1.22 -4.42 -0.91
CA LEU A 12 1.00 -3.69 0.34
C LEU A 12 0.30 -4.55 1.39
N GLY A 13 0.60 -4.30 2.66
CA GLY A 13 0.09 -5.08 3.78
C GLY A 13 -1.42 -4.97 3.92
N HIS A 14 -2.12 -6.06 3.63
CA HIS A 14 -3.58 -6.15 3.72
C HIS A 14 -3.99 -7.42 4.47
N THR A 15 -5.18 -7.41 5.05
CA THR A 15 -5.65 -8.51 5.91
C THR A 15 -6.55 -9.51 5.19
N ASP A 16 -7.15 -9.13 4.06
CA ASP A 16 -8.11 -9.95 3.31
C ASP A 16 -7.74 -10.08 1.83
N ARG A 17 -7.70 -11.33 1.33
CA ARG A 17 -7.39 -11.64 -0.07
C ARG A 17 -8.49 -11.21 -1.03
N TRP A 18 -9.74 -11.14 -0.57
CA TRP A 18 -10.90 -10.77 -1.41
C TRP A 18 -10.88 -9.31 -1.85
N GLU A 19 -10.09 -8.48 -1.18
CA GLU A 19 -9.92 -7.06 -1.49
C GLU A 19 -8.84 -6.82 -2.54
N TYR A 20 -8.21 -7.89 -3.06
CA TYR A 20 -7.09 -7.86 -4.01
C TYR A 20 -5.96 -6.93 -3.55
N GLY A 21 -5.85 -6.68 -2.24
CA GLY A 21 -4.87 -5.79 -1.64
C GLY A 21 -5.09 -4.29 -1.82
N TYR A 22 -6.25 -3.85 -2.32
CA TYR A 22 -6.59 -2.43 -2.40
C TYR A 22 -7.08 -1.83 -1.08
N GLN A 23 -7.51 -2.66 -0.13
CA GLN A 23 -7.81 -2.20 1.23
C GLN A 23 -6.59 -2.44 2.13
N VAL A 24 -5.67 -1.49 2.06
CA VAL A 24 -4.39 -1.55 2.77
C VAL A 24 -4.57 -1.26 4.26
N SER A 25 -3.94 -2.07 5.09
CA SER A 25 -3.85 -1.90 6.55
C SER A 25 -2.45 -1.54 7.03
N ASN A 26 -1.41 -1.82 6.24
CA ASN A 26 -0.02 -1.51 6.59
C ASN A 26 0.77 -1.11 5.33
N TYR A 27 1.41 0.05 5.41
CA TYR A 27 2.14 0.69 4.30
C TYR A 27 3.65 0.46 4.34
N PHE A 28 4.18 -0.28 5.32
CA PHE A 28 5.63 -0.53 5.48
C PHE A 28 6.02 -2.02 5.43
N THR A 29 5.04 -2.92 5.29
CA THR A 29 5.29 -4.35 5.24
C THR A 29 4.66 -4.96 3.99
N SER A 30 5.34 -5.91 3.36
CA SER A 30 4.71 -6.72 2.31
C SER A 30 3.60 -7.59 2.89
N CYS A 31 2.66 -8.01 2.03
CA CYS A 31 1.55 -8.83 2.48
C CYS A 31 2.03 -10.20 2.98
N ARG A 32 1.61 -10.58 4.20
CA ARG A 32 1.86 -11.87 4.86
C ARG A 32 1.51 -13.10 4.00
N PHE A 33 0.66 -12.89 3.00
CA PHE A 33 0.17 -13.92 2.09
C PHE A 33 1.18 -14.33 1.01
N ASN A 34 2.26 -13.55 0.87
CA ASN A 34 3.24 -13.66 -0.21
C ASN A 34 4.65 -14.04 0.30
N GLY A 35 4.74 -14.60 1.52
CA GLY A 35 6.02 -14.93 2.15
C GLY A 35 6.60 -13.77 2.96
N GLN A 36 7.90 -13.83 3.21
CA GLN A 36 8.65 -12.79 3.93
C GLN A 36 9.06 -11.64 2.98
N CYS A 37 9.46 -10.51 3.55
CA CYS A 37 10.02 -9.40 2.76
C CYS A 37 11.25 -9.83 1.94
N ASP A 38 12.08 -10.72 2.48
CA ASP A 38 13.27 -11.22 1.78
C ASP A 38 12.94 -12.10 0.57
N ASP A 39 11.82 -12.84 0.62
CA ASP A 39 11.34 -13.61 -0.54
C ASP A 39 10.93 -12.68 -1.69
N LEU A 40 10.29 -11.55 -1.36
CA LEU A 40 9.94 -10.52 -2.35
C LEU A 40 11.19 -9.86 -2.95
N LYS A 41 12.19 -9.54 -2.12
CA LYS A 41 13.48 -9.01 -2.61
C LYS A 41 14.15 -9.99 -3.57
N TYR A 42 14.16 -11.28 -3.22
CA TYR A 42 14.70 -12.33 -4.08
C TYR A 42 13.97 -12.39 -5.44
N LEU A 43 12.63 -12.29 -5.43
CA LEU A 43 11.86 -12.25 -6.67
C LEU A 43 12.22 -11.03 -7.54
N ILE A 44 12.30 -9.85 -6.94
CA ILE A 44 12.64 -8.60 -7.65
C ILE A 44 14.06 -8.69 -8.22
N ASP A 45 15.04 -9.14 -7.43
CA ASP A 45 16.41 -9.36 -7.90
C ASP A 45 16.47 -10.35 -9.06
N HIS A 46 15.70 -11.43 -9.00
CA HIS A 46 15.62 -12.39 -10.10
C HIS A 46 15.03 -11.78 -11.38
N LEU A 47 14.03 -10.91 -11.27
CA LEU A 47 13.46 -10.18 -12.41
C LEU A 47 14.48 -9.20 -13.01
N HIS A 48 15.21 -8.48 -12.16
CA HIS A 48 16.27 -7.55 -12.56
C HIS A 48 17.41 -8.26 -13.30
N GLN A 49 17.85 -9.42 -12.83
CA GLN A 49 18.85 -10.25 -13.51
C GLN A 49 18.41 -10.68 -14.92
N ASN A 50 17.10 -10.71 -15.17
CA ASN A 50 16.50 -11.01 -16.47
C ASN A 50 16.11 -9.74 -17.27
N ASN A 51 16.56 -8.56 -16.85
CA ASN A 51 16.23 -7.26 -17.44
C ASN A 51 14.73 -6.95 -17.48
N ILE A 52 14.00 -7.35 -16.43
CA ILE A 52 12.57 -7.06 -16.25
C ILE A 52 12.43 -6.07 -15.10
N GLY A 53 11.91 -4.88 -15.37
CA GLY A 53 11.60 -3.91 -14.32
C GLY A 53 10.32 -4.27 -13.55
N VAL A 54 10.19 -3.76 -12.33
CA VAL A 54 9.09 -4.08 -11.42
C VAL A 54 8.37 -2.81 -10.98
N ILE A 55 7.06 -2.75 -11.24
CA ILE A 55 6.19 -1.64 -10.88
C ILE A 55 5.30 -2.07 -9.70
N LEU A 56 5.23 -1.22 -8.68
CA LEU A 56 4.33 -1.41 -7.54
C LEU A 56 2.99 -0.74 -7.80
N ASP A 57 1.90 -1.47 -7.63
CA ASP A 57 0.57 -0.86 -7.47
C ASP A 57 0.42 -0.33 -6.03
N TRP A 58 0.46 1.00 -5.89
CA TRP A 58 0.44 1.69 -4.60
C TRP A 58 -0.87 2.43 -4.41
N VAL A 59 -1.43 2.32 -3.20
CA VAL A 59 -2.81 2.76 -2.91
C VAL A 59 -2.80 3.86 -1.85
N PRO A 60 -2.62 5.14 -2.22
CA PRO A 60 -2.63 6.26 -1.28
C PRO A 60 -4.02 6.83 -1.01
N THR A 61 -5.05 6.32 -1.68
CA THR A 61 -6.37 6.94 -1.69
C THR A 61 -7.12 6.72 -0.38
N HIS A 62 -7.11 5.51 0.15
CA HIS A 62 -7.83 5.13 1.34
C HIS A 62 -7.13 4.00 2.08
N PHE A 63 -7.46 3.82 3.36
CA PHE A 63 -6.93 2.73 4.19
C PHE A 63 -8.05 2.05 4.97
N LYS A 64 -7.83 0.78 5.31
CA LYS A 64 -8.82 -0.05 6.01
C LYS A 64 -9.03 0.45 7.43
N HIS A 65 -10.27 0.80 7.74
CA HIS A 65 -10.65 1.32 9.06
C HIS A 65 -11.04 0.22 10.04
N TYR A 66 -11.80 -0.78 9.56
CA TYR A 66 -12.44 -1.78 10.43
C TYR A 66 -12.17 -3.21 9.96
N HIS A 67 -11.97 -4.12 10.90
CA HIS A 67 -12.13 -5.55 10.68
C HIS A 67 -13.37 -5.99 11.46
N PHE A 68 -14.46 -6.33 10.77
CA PHE A 68 -15.73 -6.72 11.40
C PHE A 68 -15.63 -7.84 12.46
N PHE A 69 -14.53 -8.60 12.47
CA PHE A 69 -14.30 -9.75 13.35
C PHE A 69 -13.21 -9.54 14.42
N HIS A 70 -12.47 -8.42 14.43
CA HIS A 70 -11.38 -8.20 15.37
C HIS A 70 -11.51 -6.85 16.08
N GLN A 71 -11.62 -6.89 17.41
CA GLN A 71 -11.66 -5.72 18.30
C GLN A 71 -10.33 -4.94 18.37
N TYR A 72 -9.26 -5.47 17.78
CA TYR A 72 -7.96 -4.80 17.68
C TYR A 72 -7.76 -4.35 16.23
N SER A 73 -8.20 -3.13 15.91
CA SER A 73 -7.91 -2.56 14.60
C SER A 73 -6.44 -2.10 14.59
N THR A 74 -5.63 -2.63 13.68
CA THR A 74 -4.30 -2.07 13.35
C THR A 74 -4.45 -0.88 12.39
N SER A 75 -5.57 -0.16 12.50
CA SER A 75 -5.95 0.92 11.61
C SER A 75 -5.13 2.16 11.92
N LEU A 76 -4.76 2.90 10.87
CA LEU A 76 -4.14 4.22 11.02
C LEU A 76 -5.10 5.24 11.63
N HIS A 77 -6.41 4.96 11.69
CA HIS A 77 -7.44 5.92 12.07
C HIS A 77 -7.25 6.49 13.48
N GLU A 78 -6.88 5.67 14.46
CA GLU A 78 -6.67 6.09 15.86
C GLU A 78 -5.33 5.58 16.40
N TYR A 79 -4.33 5.44 15.53
CA TYR A 79 -3.03 4.86 15.90
C TYR A 79 -2.37 5.57 17.10
N ASP A 80 -2.52 6.89 17.20
CA ASP A 80 -2.01 7.72 18.30
C ASP A 80 -3.10 8.20 19.28
N GLY A 81 -4.31 7.62 19.19
CA GLY A 81 -5.48 8.07 19.94
C GLY A 81 -6.19 9.30 19.36
N THR A 82 -5.79 9.77 18.18
CA THR A 82 -6.45 10.86 17.45
C THR A 82 -6.78 10.46 16.01
N ASN A 83 -7.73 11.16 15.39
CA ASN A 83 -8.01 11.01 13.96
C ASN A 83 -7.04 11.86 13.10
N LEU A 84 -5.74 11.54 13.17
CA LEU A 84 -4.70 12.31 12.47
C LEU A 84 -4.72 12.10 10.96
N TYR A 85 -4.96 10.87 10.51
CA TYR A 85 -4.73 10.47 9.13
C TYR A 85 -5.97 10.46 8.24
N ALA A 86 -7.17 10.54 8.81
CA ALA A 86 -8.41 10.27 8.09
C ALA A 86 -9.31 11.49 7.94
N SER A 87 -9.79 11.72 6.72
CA SER A 87 -10.70 12.84 6.41
C SER A 87 -12.17 12.43 6.51
N SER A 88 -12.57 11.37 5.80
CA SER A 88 -13.97 10.95 5.70
C SER A 88 -14.11 9.47 5.32
N PRO A 89 -15.29 8.84 5.60
CA PRO A 89 -15.61 7.52 5.08
C PRO A 89 -15.61 7.47 3.56
N SER A 90 -15.08 6.38 3.01
CA SER A 90 -15.13 6.10 1.58
C SER A 90 -16.37 5.29 1.20
N GLN A 91 -16.61 5.20 -0.10
CA GLN A 91 -17.64 4.31 -0.67
C GLN A 91 -17.34 2.81 -0.49
N TRP A 92 -16.14 2.44 -0.03
CA TRP A 92 -15.68 1.06 0.15
C TRP A 92 -15.63 0.61 1.61
N TRP A 93 -16.32 1.32 2.51
CA TRP A 93 -16.27 1.06 3.95
C TRP A 93 -14.85 1.19 4.54
N THR A 94 -14.01 1.99 3.88
CA THR A 94 -12.67 2.39 4.31
C THR A 94 -12.68 3.88 4.69
N LEU A 95 -11.52 4.44 5.04
CA LEU A 95 -11.38 5.89 5.26
C LEU A 95 -10.44 6.49 4.21
N TYR A 96 -10.82 7.65 3.67
CA TYR A 96 -9.93 8.46 2.84
C TYR A 96 -8.83 9.09 3.70
N PHE A 97 -7.63 9.20 3.14
CA PHE A 97 -6.54 9.95 3.78
C PHE A 97 -6.87 11.45 3.82
N ASP A 98 -6.44 12.13 4.89
CA ASP A 98 -6.48 13.58 5.00
C ASP A 98 -5.19 14.18 4.41
N PHE A 99 -5.23 14.52 3.12
CA PHE A 99 -4.11 15.14 2.41
C PHE A 99 -3.84 16.58 2.82
N ASP A 100 -4.68 17.24 3.63
CA ASP A 100 -4.41 18.59 4.15
C ASP A 100 -3.39 18.57 5.29
N LYS A 101 -3.24 17.41 5.96
CA LYS A 101 -2.26 17.19 7.02
C LYS A 101 -0.87 16.87 6.47
N GLU A 102 0.14 17.52 7.02
CA GLU A 102 1.53 17.29 6.62
C GLU A 102 2.02 15.90 7.02
N GLU A 103 1.56 15.41 8.16
CA GLU A 103 1.85 14.10 8.71
C GLU A 103 1.35 13.00 7.77
N THR A 104 0.14 13.13 7.25
CA THR A 104 -0.42 12.20 6.25
C THR A 104 0.38 12.21 4.97
N ARG A 105 0.68 13.40 4.41
CA ARG A 105 1.48 13.51 3.19
C ARG A 105 2.88 12.90 3.37
N ARG A 106 3.52 13.15 4.51
CA ARG A 106 4.84 12.58 4.86
C ARG A 106 4.77 11.07 5.04
N PHE A 107 3.79 10.56 5.77
CA PHE A 107 3.58 9.12 5.96
C PHE A 107 3.49 8.41 4.61
N LEU A 108 2.63 8.91 3.72
CA LEU A 108 2.43 8.34 2.40
C LEU A 108 3.70 8.44 1.55
N PHE A 109 4.34 9.61 1.51
CA PHE A 109 5.60 9.81 0.78
C PHE A 109 6.71 8.84 1.23
N VAL A 110 6.93 8.72 2.54
CA VAL A 110 7.94 7.82 3.11
C VAL A 110 7.59 6.37 2.84
N SER A 111 6.30 5.99 2.87
CA SER A 111 5.90 4.61 2.55
C SER A 111 6.17 4.24 1.09
N ALA A 112 5.94 5.15 0.15
CA ALA A 112 6.27 4.93 -1.25
C ALA A 112 7.79 4.77 -1.44
N LEU A 113 8.58 5.65 -0.80
CA LEU A 113 10.04 5.59 -0.87
C LEU A 113 10.60 4.30 -0.26
N ASP A 114 10.02 3.81 0.84
CA ASP A 114 10.49 2.58 1.48
C ASP A 114 10.40 1.38 0.52
N PHE A 115 9.35 1.25 -0.30
CA PHE A 115 9.28 0.19 -1.30
C PHE A 115 10.30 0.37 -2.44
N LEU A 116 10.51 1.61 -2.90
CA LEU A 116 11.50 1.89 -3.95
C LEU A 116 12.94 1.62 -3.46
N ASP A 117 13.28 2.10 -2.26
CA ASP A 117 14.65 2.04 -1.72
C ASP A 117 14.97 0.70 -1.07
N ARG A 118 14.10 0.18 -0.21
CA ARG A 118 14.37 -1.05 0.56
C ARG A 118 14.11 -2.32 -0.24
N LEU A 119 13.12 -2.29 -1.14
CA LEU A 119 12.68 -3.47 -1.92
C LEU A 119 13.03 -3.36 -3.42
N HIS A 120 13.64 -2.25 -3.85
CA HIS A 120 14.14 -2.04 -5.22
C HIS A 120 13.05 -2.10 -6.29
N PHE A 121 11.84 -1.61 -5.99
CA PHE A 121 10.87 -1.36 -7.05
C PHE A 121 11.35 -0.24 -7.99
N ASP A 122 11.08 -0.37 -9.29
CA ASP A 122 11.54 0.56 -10.33
C ASP A 122 10.54 1.68 -10.62
N GLY A 123 9.29 1.52 -10.17
CA GLY A 123 8.23 2.48 -10.40
C GLY A 123 6.99 2.21 -9.56
N ILE A 124 6.09 3.19 -9.54
CA ILE A 124 4.82 3.14 -8.83
C ILE A 124 3.67 3.52 -9.76
N ARG A 125 2.60 2.74 -9.72
CA ARG A 125 1.29 3.04 -10.29
C ARG A 125 0.35 3.46 -9.16
N PHE A 126 -0.39 4.54 -9.38
CA PHE A 126 -1.35 5.07 -8.40
C PHE A 126 -2.76 4.59 -8.73
N ASP A 127 -3.43 3.99 -7.75
CA ASP A 127 -4.83 3.61 -7.89
C ASP A 127 -5.82 4.71 -7.48
N ALA A 128 -6.94 4.80 -8.21
CA ALA A 128 -8.08 5.67 -7.89
C ALA A 128 -7.78 7.17 -7.71
N VAL A 129 -6.81 7.73 -8.43
CA VAL A 129 -6.36 9.15 -8.34
C VAL A 129 -7.50 10.17 -8.35
N THR A 130 -8.59 9.93 -9.09
CA THR A 130 -9.76 10.82 -9.13
C THR A 130 -10.37 11.09 -7.75
N GLN A 131 -10.25 10.16 -6.80
CA GLN A 131 -10.75 10.35 -5.43
C GLN A 131 -9.83 11.22 -4.57
N MET A 132 -8.58 11.47 -4.99
CA MET A 132 -7.62 12.30 -4.28
C MET A 132 -7.72 13.79 -4.63
N ILE A 133 -8.26 14.12 -5.81
CA ILE A 133 -8.23 15.47 -6.42
C ILE A 133 -9.61 16.13 -6.51
N ARG A 134 -10.55 15.71 -5.65
CA ARG A 134 -11.91 16.25 -5.63
C ARG A 134 -12.02 17.51 -4.77
#